data_AF-A0A954I4A0-F1
#
_entry.id   AF-A0A954I4A0-F1
#
_cell.length_a   1.000
_cell.length_b   1.000
_cell.length_c   1.000
_cell.angle_alpha   90.00
_cell.angle_beta   90.00
_cell.angle_gamma   90.00
#
_symmetry.space_group_name_H-M   'P 1'
#
loop_
_entity.id
_entity.type
_entity.pdbx_description
1 polymer ?
#
loop_
_entity_poly.entity_id
_entity_poly.type
_entity_poly.pdbx_seq_one_letter_code
_entity_poly.pdbx_strand_id
1 'polypeptide(L)'
;QDVQSRFSTLSDPASALGVRLQHWSDMWPAVCDRPYLGSGLGTYKYVTRPYQRQLASGWFWNADNEYLEILVETGTAGLAAAVCGLGAFAWALVKLRREDQHRDLMLGGLFLLTALGLQSATDFGVTLLAVAIPALLLSNLAASAAASGRHVFPTDSIGASESLRLGLIFPVAFVVCAAAWEIKTSGTAVAFRERLPPSLSRLGAIPAESVDAEIAEGLRLLELTPDDAELQAILARLYVYRFQLAEAQALAATHADTTPGAVWDRVSVVNLHRVAHLLPESDLLLLREEPNVATDLTAARNHFLKSAAHCDWLPDVHKNLAMLGFLSPDHDYSDTKELLLRSALLDAAEPDRLILNSQIGFQSNLDLIGELCCRRALTLAPKLWKDVLPFLRTTLDDESVLRVIQDFPELLVMFARTSNDRSITSHVVATLSSFSSSVLANRPLGWEHWLRAQAADLSGERTVAIAELRTAVGQNPDQIDWHLQLTDWLIAQEEFAEAETILKSVDAQGEYKSEIQRQLKSAIRGRLRQLGPSDQVP
;
A
#
# COMPACT_ATOMS: atom_id res chain seq x y z
N GLN A 1 -9.93 3.00 6.18
CA GLN A 1 -9.10 2.54 7.32
C GLN A 1 -9.99 2.44 8.54
N ASP A 2 -9.85 1.37 9.33
CA ASP A 2 -10.72 1.07 10.46
C ASP A 2 -10.30 1.87 11.72
N VAL A 3 -11.25 2.38 12.49
CA VAL A 3 -10.97 3.27 13.64
C VAL A 3 -10.12 2.57 14.71
N GLN A 4 -10.29 1.25 14.85
CA GLN A 4 -9.49 0.43 15.77
C GLN A 4 -7.98 0.44 15.47
N SER A 5 -7.58 0.44 14.19
CA SER A 5 -6.15 0.44 13.83
C SER A 5 -5.47 1.79 14.13
N ARG A 6 -6.25 2.87 14.18
CA ARG A 6 -5.78 4.20 14.61
C ARG A 6 -5.67 4.32 16.13
N PHE A 7 -6.55 3.65 16.87
CA PHE A 7 -6.43 3.61 18.33
C PHE A 7 -5.28 2.71 18.81
N SER A 8 -4.98 1.62 18.10
CA SER A 8 -3.84 0.75 18.43
C SER A 8 -2.48 1.41 18.21
N THR A 9 -2.39 2.46 17.40
CA THR A 9 -1.16 3.24 17.22
C THR A 9 -0.89 4.20 18.39
N LEU A 10 -1.91 4.57 19.16
CA LEU A 10 -1.73 5.34 20.41
C LEU A 10 -1.09 4.50 21.53
N SER A 11 -1.25 3.17 21.48
CA SER A 11 -0.64 2.25 22.45
C SER A 11 0.85 1.99 22.20
N ASP A 12 1.40 2.35 21.03
CA ASP A 12 2.83 2.22 20.74
C ASP A 12 3.39 3.43 19.95
N PRO A 13 3.68 4.56 20.63
CA PRO A 13 4.22 5.76 20.00
C PRO A 13 5.60 5.55 19.35
N ALA A 14 6.38 4.60 19.85
CA ALA A 14 7.72 4.31 19.32
C ALA A 14 7.62 3.66 17.94
N SER A 15 6.68 2.73 17.75
CA SER A 15 6.39 2.16 16.43
C SER A 15 5.95 3.22 15.41
N ALA A 16 5.08 4.16 15.82
CA ALA A 16 4.57 5.21 14.95
C ALA A 16 5.69 6.17 14.49
N LEU A 17 6.60 6.55 15.40
CA LEU A 17 7.77 7.35 15.06
C LEU A 17 8.72 6.58 14.12
N GLY A 18 8.93 5.28 14.36
CA GLY A 18 9.74 4.42 13.49
C GLY A 18 9.22 4.38 12.04
N VAL A 19 7.90 4.25 11.87
CA VAL A 19 7.25 4.29 10.54
C VAL A 19 7.48 5.63 9.84
N ARG A 20 7.37 6.76 10.56
CA ARG A 20 7.62 8.09 10.00
C ARG A 20 9.08 8.30 9.60
N LEU A 21 10.03 7.92 10.46
CA LEU A 21 11.45 8.02 10.16
C LEU A 21 11.83 7.16 8.95
N GLN A 22 11.25 5.96 8.84
CA GLN A 22 11.42 5.12 7.66
C GLN A 22 10.83 5.80 6.41
N HIS A 23 9.63 6.37 6.51
CA HIS A 23 9.00 7.09 5.40
C HIS A 23 9.84 8.29 4.94
N TRP A 24 10.40 9.07 5.87
CA TRP A 24 11.30 10.20 5.58
C TRP A 24 12.62 9.76 4.96
N SER A 25 13.14 8.59 5.36
CA SER A 25 14.32 7.99 4.74
C SER A 25 14.03 7.56 3.29
N ASP A 26 12.87 6.95 3.06
CA ASP A 26 12.45 6.43 1.76
C ASP A 26 12.13 7.54 0.75
N MET A 27 11.77 8.76 1.17
CA MET A 27 11.54 9.88 0.25
C MET A 27 12.82 10.54 -0.29
N TRP A 28 13.99 10.31 0.32
CA TRP A 28 15.22 11.01 -0.06
C TRP A 28 15.61 10.83 -1.54
N PRO A 29 15.52 9.62 -2.13
CA PRO A 29 15.72 9.44 -3.57
C PRO A 29 14.79 10.31 -4.43
N ALA A 30 13.55 10.56 -4.02
CA ALA A 30 12.63 11.44 -4.75
C ALA A 30 13.14 12.88 -4.83
N VAL A 31 13.78 13.37 -3.75
CA VAL A 31 14.45 14.68 -3.75
C VAL A 31 15.66 14.67 -4.69
N CYS A 32 16.45 13.59 -4.69
CA CYS A 32 17.61 13.46 -5.57
C CYS A 32 17.26 13.44 -7.06
N ASP A 33 16.10 12.88 -7.42
CA ASP A 33 15.66 12.82 -8.82
C ASP A 33 15.18 14.20 -9.33
N ARG A 34 14.72 15.09 -8.43
CA ARG A 34 14.24 16.44 -8.78
C ARG A 34 14.70 17.52 -7.78
N PRO A 35 16.00 17.78 -7.65
CA PRO A 35 16.55 18.53 -6.51
C PRO A 35 16.28 20.03 -6.54
N TYR A 36 16.07 20.62 -7.72
CA TYR A 36 15.98 22.07 -7.87
C TYR A 36 14.55 22.59 -7.72
N LEU A 37 13.64 22.09 -8.56
CA LEU A 37 12.26 22.55 -8.65
C LEU A 37 11.25 21.58 -8.03
N GLY A 38 11.70 20.42 -7.56
CA GLY A 38 10.83 19.39 -7.02
C GLY A 38 9.92 18.78 -8.08
N SER A 39 8.81 18.24 -7.61
CA SER A 39 7.85 17.45 -8.39
C SER A 39 6.52 18.16 -8.69
N GLY A 40 6.30 19.34 -8.12
CA GLY A 40 5.05 20.10 -8.16
C GLY A 40 4.29 20.04 -6.83
N LEU A 41 3.53 21.10 -6.52
CA LEU A 41 2.72 21.16 -5.30
C LEU A 41 1.61 20.09 -5.31
N GLY A 42 1.38 19.46 -4.16
CA GLY A 42 0.39 18.39 -3.98
C GLY A 42 0.78 17.04 -4.60
N THR A 43 2.03 16.88 -5.04
CA THR A 43 2.51 15.65 -5.69
C THR A 43 3.23 14.69 -4.74
N TYR A 44 3.48 15.10 -3.48
CA TYR A 44 4.18 14.30 -2.47
C TYR A 44 3.66 12.87 -2.38
N LYS A 45 2.33 12.73 -2.32
CA LYS A 45 1.63 11.44 -2.23
C LYS A 45 1.95 10.49 -3.38
N TYR A 46 2.34 10.98 -4.54
CA TYR A 46 2.62 10.14 -5.70
C TYR A 46 4.11 9.84 -5.86
N VAL A 47 4.95 10.86 -5.73
CA VAL A 47 6.37 10.76 -6.09
C VAL A 47 7.20 10.01 -5.06
N THR A 48 6.76 9.91 -3.82
CA THR A 48 7.49 9.19 -2.77
C THR A 48 7.23 7.69 -2.80
N ARG A 49 6.10 7.24 -3.39
CA ARG A 49 5.67 5.84 -3.39
C ARG A 49 6.64 4.87 -4.07
N PRO A 50 7.25 5.19 -5.24
CA PRO A 50 8.21 4.29 -5.89
C PRO A 50 9.39 3.88 -5.01
N TYR A 51 9.75 4.71 -4.04
CA TYR A 51 10.94 4.53 -3.21
C TYR A 51 10.63 3.86 -1.86
N GLN A 52 9.36 3.59 -1.55
CA GLN A 52 8.96 2.92 -0.31
C GLN A 52 9.52 1.49 -0.26
N ARG A 53 10.25 1.17 0.80
CA ARG A 53 10.98 -0.10 0.91
C ARG A 53 10.22 -1.17 1.69
N GLN A 54 9.38 -0.74 2.63
CA GLN A 54 8.64 -1.59 3.54
C GLN A 54 7.14 -1.48 3.30
N LEU A 55 6.40 -2.46 3.84
CA LEU A 55 4.95 -2.46 3.83
C LEU A 55 4.43 -1.20 4.54
N ALA A 56 3.92 -0.23 3.78
CA ALA A 56 3.26 0.92 4.36
C ALA A 56 1.89 0.47 4.89
N SER A 57 1.51 0.87 6.10
CA SER A 57 0.17 0.62 6.65
C SER A 57 -0.96 1.39 5.94
N GLY A 58 -0.60 2.14 4.90
CA GLY A 58 -1.50 2.85 4.02
C GLY A 58 -0.75 3.84 3.12
N TRP A 59 -1.52 4.55 2.31
CA TRP A 59 -1.00 5.62 1.47
C TRP A 59 -0.65 6.85 2.32
N PHE A 60 0.63 7.24 2.35
CA PHE A 60 1.05 8.53 2.90
C PHE A 60 0.67 9.65 1.94
N TRP A 61 -0.30 10.48 2.35
CA TRP A 61 -0.71 11.65 1.57
C TRP A 61 0.30 12.79 1.70
N ASN A 62 0.86 12.95 2.90
CA ASN A 62 1.74 14.05 3.29
C ASN A 62 2.95 13.49 4.04
N ALA A 63 4.00 14.30 4.17
CA ALA A 63 5.18 13.92 4.93
C ALA A 63 4.94 13.93 6.45
N ASP A 64 3.86 14.56 6.92
CA ASP A 64 3.70 15.03 8.30
C ASP A 64 4.93 15.86 8.75
N ASN A 65 5.55 16.57 7.80
CA ASN A 65 6.70 17.44 7.99
C ASN A 65 6.77 18.40 6.79
N GLU A 66 6.29 19.62 6.99
CA GLU A 66 6.22 20.66 5.96
C GLU A 66 7.57 20.91 5.28
N TYR A 67 8.69 20.84 6.01
CA TYR A 67 10.01 21.09 5.42
C TYR A 67 10.39 20.03 4.38
N LEU A 68 10.11 18.76 4.72
CA LEU A 68 10.36 17.64 3.83
C LEU A 68 9.39 17.64 2.64
N GLU A 69 8.13 17.99 2.88
CA GLU A 69 7.12 18.10 1.83
C GLU A 69 7.47 19.20 0.83
N ILE A 70 7.76 20.42 1.30
CA ILE A 70 8.23 21.53 0.46
C ILE A 70 9.48 21.12 -0.33
N LEU A 71 10.42 20.40 0.30
CA LEU A 71 11.64 19.95 -0.38
C LEU A 71 11.35 18.96 -1.52
N VAL A 72 10.40 18.04 -1.34
CA VAL A 72 10.02 17.07 -2.39
C VAL A 72 9.22 17.76 -3.51
N GLU A 73 8.28 18.62 -3.14
CA GLU A 73 7.33 19.21 -4.08
C GLU A 73 7.92 20.39 -4.84
N THR A 74 8.73 21.22 -4.19
CA THR A 74 9.26 22.46 -4.78
C THR A 74 10.78 22.50 -4.87
N GLY A 75 11.45 21.45 -4.40
CA GLY A 75 12.90 21.33 -4.44
C GLY A 75 13.60 22.31 -3.50
N THR A 76 14.91 22.39 -3.67
CA THR A 76 15.75 23.35 -2.93
C THR A 76 15.39 24.80 -3.25
N ALA A 77 14.85 25.09 -4.44
CA ALA A 77 14.43 26.45 -4.80
C ALA A 77 13.24 26.93 -3.95
N GLY A 78 12.19 26.11 -3.83
CA GLY A 78 11.04 26.49 -3.01
C GLY A 78 11.33 26.44 -1.52
N LEU A 79 12.15 25.49 -1.05
CA LEU A 79 12.63 25.48 0.34
C LEU A 79 13.46 26.75 0.64
N ALA A 80 14.36 27.16 -0.25
CA ALA A 80 15.12 28.39 -0.10
C ALA A 80 14.20 29.63 -0.08
N ALA A 81 13.19 29.69 -0.95
CA ALA A 81 12.21 30.77 -0.95
C ALA A 81 11.43 30.83 0.37
N ALA A 82 11.01 29.69 0.92
CA ALA A 82 10.34 29.60 2.22
C ALA A 82 11.26 30.10 3.36
N VAL A 83 12.51 29.64 3.39
CA VAL A 83 13.52 30.08 4.38
C VAL A 83 13.80 31.58 4.26
N CYS A 84 13.95 32.11 3.04
CA CYS A 84 14.13 33.55 2.81
C CYS A 84 12.92 34.37 3.28
N GLY A 85 11.70 33.89 3.04
CA GLY A 85 10.47 34.53 3.53
C GLY A 85 10.40 34.57 5.05
N LEU A 86 10.69 33.44 5.71
CA LEU A 86 10.76 33.37 7.18
C LEU A 86 11.88 34.26 7.74
N GLY A 87 13.04 34.31 7.07
CA GLY A 87 14.15 35.17 7.44
C GLY A 87 13.81 36.67 7.30
N ALA A 88 13.11 37.06 6.24
CA ALA A 88 12.62 38.42 6.05
C ALA A 88 11.59 38.80 7.13
N PHE A 89 10.70 37.88 7.48
CA PHE A 89 9.74 38.07 8.57
C PHE A 89 10.45 38.23 9.93
N ALA A 90 11.38 37.34 10.26
CA ALA A 90 12.18 37.45 11.48
C ALA A 90 12.97 38.77 11.55
N TRP A 91 13.55 39.20 10.43
CA TRP A 91 14.26 40.48 10.33
C TRP A 91 13.34 41.68 10.58
N ALA A 92 12.10 41.64 10.06
CA ALA A 92 11.10 42.65 10.35
C ALA A 92 10.78 42.72 11.85
N LEU A 93 10.60 41.56 12.51
CA LEU A 93 10.37 41.50 13.97
C LEU A 93 11.56 42.06 14.77
N VAL A 94 12.80 41.80 14.35
CA VAL A 94 14.01 42.37 14.98
C VAL A 94 14.04 43.89 14.87
N LYS A 95 13.61 44.46 13.73
CA LYS A 95 13.48 45.91 13.58
C LYS A 95 12.41 46.48 14.53
N LEU A 96 11.26 45.83 14.63
CA LEU A 96 10.16 46.25 15.50
C LEU A 96 10.50 46.21 16.99
N ARG A 97 11.46 45.35 17.41
CA ARG A 97 11.94 45.31 18.80
C ARG A 97 12.45 46.67 19.30
N ARG A 98 12.91 47.55 18.40
CA ARG A 98 13.44 48.88 18.76
C ARG A 98 12.35 49.93 18.99
N GLU A 99 11.09 49.59 18.73
CA GLU A 99 9.96 50.52 18.77
C GLU A 99 8.88 50.01 19.75
N ASP A 100 8.76 50.65 20.92
CA ASP A 100 7.79 50.25 21.96
C ASP A 100 6.34 50.23 21.46
N GLN A 101 6.01 51.09 20.50
CA GLN A 101 4.68 51.19 19.87
C GLN A 101 4.23 49.94 19.09
N HIS A 102 5.16 49.03 18.75
CA HIS A 102 4.88 47.82 17.97
C HIS A 102 5.16 46.53 18.75
N ARG A 103 5.28 46.63 20.08
CA ARG A 103 5.62 45.50 20.95
C ARG A 103 4.65 44.33 20.84
N ASP A 104 3.35 44.59 20.76
CA ASP A 104 2.34 43.53 20.66
C ASP A 104 2.40 42.79 19.32
N LEU A 105 2.60 43.52 18.22
CA LEU A 105 2.80 42.94 16.89
C LEU A 105 4.10 42.12 16.83
N MET A 106 5.16 42.61 17.46
CA MET A 106 6.42 41.88 17.58
C MET A 106 6.22 40.58 18.37
N LEU A 107 5.52 40.62 19.51
CA LEU A 107 5.29 39.45 20.37
C LEU A 107 4.41 38.42 19.67
N GLY A 108 3.32 38.87 19.04
CA GLY A 108 2.43 38.02 18.26
C GLY A 108 3.14 37.41 17.05
N GLY A 109 3.96 38.18 16.34
CA GLY A 109 4.76 37.69 15.23
C GLY A 109 5.84 36.69 15.64
N LEU A 110 6.50 36.91 16.78
CA LEU A 110 7.49 35.96 17.32
C LEU A 110 6.82 34.65 17.75
N PHE A 111 5.65 34.75 18.42
CA PHE A 111 4.85 33.58 18.75
C PHE A 111 4.46 32.81 17.50
N LEU A 112 3.91 33.48 16.49
CA LEU A 112 3.54 32.87 15.22
C LEU A 112 4.72 32.18 14.53
N LEU A 113 5.87 32.87 14.41
CA LEU A 113 7.07 32.33 13.79
C LEU A 113 7.54 31.06 14.50
N THR A 114 7.55 31.08 15.83
CA THR A 114 7.99 29.93 16.65
C THR A 114 6.99 28.79 16.59
N ALA A 115 5.68 29.09 16.69
CA ALA A 115 4.62 28.09 16.65
C ALA A 115 4.56 27.39 15.28
N LEU A 116 4.59 28.16 14.18
CA LEU A 116 4.62 27.61 12.82
C LEU A 116 5.90 26.83 12.57
N GLY A 117 7.06 27.36 12.98
CA GLY A 117 8.34 26.69 12.80
C GLY A 117 8.40 25.34 13.51
N LEU A 118 7.83 25.25 14.72
CA LEU A 118 7.77 23.99 15.47
C LEU A 118 6.73 23.03 14.90
N GLN A 119 5.52 23.52 14.58
CA GLN A 119 4.44 22.70 13.99
C GLN A 119 4.89 22.06 12.68
N SER A 120 5.59 22.82 11.83
CA SER A 120 6.09 22.38 10.52
C SER A 120 7.03 21.18 10.59
N ALA A 121 7.62 20.88 11.76
CA ALA A 121 8.47 19.70 11.94
C ALA A 121 7.68 18.41 12.17
N THR A 122 6.38 18.51 12.49
CA THR A 122 5.53 17.38 12.91
C THR A 122 4.19 17.30 12.17
N ASP A 123 3.90 18.27 11.30
CA ASP A 123 2.65 18.40 10.56
C ASP A 123 2.85 19.20 9.26
N PHE A 124 1.89 19.09 8.34
CA PHE A 124 1.84 19.76 7.02
C PHE A 124 0.87 20.97 7.02
N GLY A 125 0.51 21.45 8.21
CA GLY A 125 -0.58 22.43 8.38
C GLY A 125 -0.34 23.81 7.76
N VAL A 126 0.88 24.14 7.31
CA VAL A 126 1.18 25.45 6.71
C VAL A 126 0.60 25.55 5.30
N THR A 127 0.49 24.44 4.57
CA THR A 127 -0.19 24.39 3.27
C THR A 127 -1.68 24.69 3.35
N LEU A 128 -2.32 24.50 4.52
CA LEU A 128 -3.73 24.80 4.70
C LEU A 128 -3.95 26.31 4.69
N LEU A 129 -4.84 26.79 3.80
CA LEU A 129 -5.13 28.21 3.63
C LEU A 129 -5.56 28.91 4.93
N ALA A 130 -6.22 28.18 5.83
CA ALA A 130 -6.62 28.67 7.16
C ALA A 130 -5.44 29.08 8.05
N VAL A 131 -4.25 28.50 7.83
CA VAL A 131 -3.00 28.82 8.54
C VAL A 131 -2.14 29.77 7.70
N ALA A 132 -2.02 29.51 6.39
CA ALA A 132 -1.20 30.30 5.48
C ALA A 132 -1.65 31.77 5.42
N ILE A 133 -2.96 32.04 5.30
CA ILE A 133 -3.47 33.41 5.13
C ILE A 133 -3.19 34.28 6.37
N PRO A 134 -3.54 33.87 7.61
CA PRO A 134 -3.18 34.65 8.80
C PRO A 134 -1.68 34.87 8.94
N ALA A 135 -0.87 33.87 8.60
CA ALA A 135 0.59 33.98 8.67
C ALA A 135 1.14 35.03 7.68
N LEU A 136 0.65 35.00 6.44
CA LEU A 136 0.98 35.99 5.41
C LEU A 136 0.51 37.40 5.78
N LEU A 137 -0.68 37.54 6.38
CA LEU A 137 -1.17 38.84 6.81
C LEU A 137 -0.30 39.44 7.92
N LEU A 138 0.00 38.67 8.97
CA LEU A 138 0.80 39.14 10.11
C LEU A 138 2.25 39.42 9.71
N SER A 139 2.84 38.59 8.83
CA SER A 139 4.20 38.83 8.32
C SER A 139 4.30 40.08 7.46
N ASN A 140 3.32 40.32 6.57
CA ASN A 140 3.25 41.56 5.80
C ASN A 140 3.00 42.79 6.69
N LEU A 141 2.15 42.65 7.71
CA LEU A 141 1.89 43.71 8.69
C LEU A 141 3.18 44.11 9.41
N ALA A 142 3.94 43.12 9.91
CA ALA A 142 5.21 43.34 10.57
C ALA A 142 6.27 43.93 9.62
N ALA A 143 6.35 43.46 8.37
CA ALA A 143 7.27 43.99 7.38
C ALA A 143 6.96 45.45 7.02
N SER A 144 5.67 45.78 6.84
CA SER A 144 5.20 47.15 6.56
C SER A 144 5.48 48.08 7.74
N ALA A 145 5.22 47.63 8.96
CA ALA A 145 5.53 48.34 10.20
C ALA A 145 7.03 48.67 10.28
N ALA A 146 7.87 47.65 10.07
CA ALA A 146 9.33 47.75 10.15
C ALA A 146 9.94 48.62 9.03
N ALA A 147 9.26 48.75 7.90
CA ALA A 147 9.69 49.61 6.79
C ALA A 147 9.25 51.07 6.95
N SER A 148 8.07 51.31 7.53
CA SER A 148 7.44 52.63 7.54
C SER A 148 7.76 53.47 8.78
N GLY A 149 8.17 52.85 9.90
CA GLY A 149 8.41 53.54 11.18
C GLY A 149 7.19 54.33 11.71
N ARG A 150 6.00 54.01 11.19
CA ARG A 150 4.72 54.71 11.40
C ARG A 150 3.65 53.71 11.82
N HIS A 151 2.67 54.20 12.59
CA HIS A 151 1.49 53.45 13.01
C HIS A 151 0.87 52.64 11.85
N VAL A 152 0.87 51.32 12.01
CA VAL A 152 0.28 50.36 11.08
C VAL A 152 -1.25 50.36 11.16
N PHE A 153 -1.79 50.81 12.28
CA PHE A 153 -3.21 51.09 12.46
C PHE A 153 -3.41 52.60 12.47
N PRO A 154 -3.86 53.22 11.37
CA PRO A 154 -4.29 54.60 11.39
C PRO A 154 -5.58 54.64 12.21
N THR A 155 -5.54 55.24 13.39
CA THR A 155 -6.77 55.64 14.11
C THR A 155 -7.45 56.84 13.43
N ASP A 156 -6.77 57.50 12.50
CA ASP A 156 -7.35 58.52 11.64
C ASP A 156 -7.86 57.89 10.35
N SER A 157 -9.14 58.13 10.05
CA SER A 157 -9.89 57.65 8.89
C SER A 157 -9.00 57.45 7.65
N ILE A 158 -8.84 56.20 7.22
CA ILE A 158 -8.09 55.83 6.01
C ILE A 158 -8.80 56.45 4.80
N GLY A 159 -8.44 57.69 4.46
CA GLY A 159 -8.67 58.27 3.15
C GLY A 159 -7.71 57.66 2.15
N ALA A 160 -7.76 56.34 1.95
CA ALA A 160 -7.10 55.72 0.81
C ALA A 160 -7.69 56.36 -0.45
N SER A 161 -6.83 56.88 -1.33
CA SER A 161 -7.27 57.42 -2.62
C SER A 161 -8.15 56.39 -3.33
N GLU A 162 -9.18 56.82 -4.06
CA GLU A 162 -10.04 55.90 -4.83
C GLU A 162 -9.21 54.93 -5.68
N SER A 163 -8.09 55.39 -6.24
CA SER A 163 -7.14 54.58 -7.00
C SER A 163 -6.47 53.44 -6.21
N LEU A 164 -6.13 53.65 -4.93
CA LEU A 164 -5.52 52.61 -4.08
C LEU A 164 -6.57 51.61 -3.58
N ARG A 165 -7.79 52.08 -3.30
CA ARG A 165 -8.93 51.21 -2.96
C ARG A 165 -9.29 50.33 -4.15
N LEU A 166 -9.43 50.90 -5.34
CA LEU A 166 -9.66 50.15 -6.58
C LEU A 166 -8.50 49.18 -6.85
N GLY A 167 -7.25 49.61 -6.68
CA GLY A 167 -6.06 48.78 -6.91
C GLY A 167 -5.93 47.55 -6.00
N LEU A 168 -6.51 47.56 -4.79
CA LEU A 168 -6.54 46.41 -3.88
C LEU A 168 -7.83 45.58 -3.99
N ILE A 169 -8.97 46.21 -4.33
CA ILE A 169 -10.24 45.51 -4.48
C ILE A 169 -10.18 44.48 -5.62
N PHE A 170 -9.61 44.83 -6.77
CA PHE A 170 -9.54 43.92 -7.90
C PHE A 170 -8.73 42.63 -7.62
N PRO A 171 -7.49 42.67 -7.11
CA PRO A 171 -6.73 41.46 -6.81
C PRO A 171 -7.36 40.65 -5.67
N VAL A 172 -7.89 41.29 -4.62
CA VAL A 172 -8.58 40.58 -3.54
C VAL A 172 -9.87 39.92 -4.05
N ALA A 173 -10.69 40.64 -4.81
CA ALA A 173 -11.90 40.09 -5.41
C ALA A 173 -11.58 38.98 -6.41
N PHE A 174 -10.50 39.11 -7.19
CA PHE A 174 -10.02 38.07 -8.10
C PHE A 174 -9.61 36.81 -7.34
N VAL A 175 -8.80 36.93 -6.28
CA VAL A 175 -8.39 35.79 -5.44
C VAL A 175 -9.61 35.13 -4.78
N VAL A 176 -10.55 35.92 -4.26
CA VAL A 176 -11.78 35.38 -3.65
C VAL A 176 -12.66 34.70 -4.69
N CYS A 177 -12.83 35.28 -5.88
CA CYS A 177 -13.63 34.68 -6.95
C CYS A 177 -12.97 33.41 -7.50
N ALA A 178 -11.64 33.41 -7.68
CA ALA A 178 -10.88 32.24 -8.10
C ALA A 178 -10.94 31.13 -7.05
N ALA A 179 -10.78 31.45 -5.77
CA ALA A 179 -10.95 30.50 -4.68
C ALA A 179 -12.38 29.95 -4.58
N ALA A 180 -13.40 30.81 -4.72
CA ALA A 180 -14.80 30.39 -4.71
C ALA A 180 -15.14 29.50 -5.93
N TRP A 181 -14.59 29.81 -7.09
CA TRP A 181 -14.69 28.98 -8.30
C TRP A 181 -14.05 27.62 -8.03
N GLU A 182 -12.79 27.58 -7.58
CA GLU A 182 -12.04 26.36 -7.29
C GLU A 182 -12.73 25.49 -6.22
N ILE A 183 -13.21 26.09 -5.13
CA ILE A 183 -13.96 25.37 -4.09
C ILE A 183 -15.22 24.74 -4.67
N LYS A 184 -15.92 25.44 -5.58
CA LYS A 184 -17.15 24.92 -6.17
C LYS A 184 -16.88 23.82 -7.20
N THR A 185 -15.90 24.01 -8.09
CA THR A 185 -15.57 23.05 -9.15
C THR A 185 -14.85 21.83 -8.59
N SER A 186 -13.76 22.04 -7.85
CA SER A 186 -12.93 20.95 -7.33
C SER A 186 -13.52 20.33 -6.08
N GLY A 187 -14.19 21.11 -5.22
CA GLY A 187 -14.80 20.58 -4.00
C GLY A 187 -15.95 19.60 -4.27
N THR A 188 -16.74 19.81 -5.32
CA THR A 188 -17.80 18.87 -5.71
C THR A 188 -17.23 17.57 -6.28
N ALA A 189 -16.19 17.65 -7.11
CA ALA A 189 -15.45 16.49 -7.60
C ALA A 189 -14.78 15.71 -6.46
N VAL A 190 -14.11 16.40 -5.53
CA VAL A 190 -13.49 15.75 -4.35
C VAL A 190 -14.54 15.06 -3.48
N ALA A 191 -15.66 15.73 -3.17
CA ALA A 191 -16.73 15.12 -2.38
C ALA A 191 -17.33 13.87 -3.05
N PHE A 192 -17.44 13.87 -4.38
CA PHE A 192 -17.83 12.70 -5.16
C PHE A 192 -16.80 11.56 -5.05
N ARG A 193 -15.50 11.86 -5.06
CA ARG A 193 -14.45 10.84 -4.91
C ARG A 193 -14.44 10.25 -3.49
N GLU A 194 -14.61 11.08 -2.48
CA GLU A 194 -14.54 10.66 -1.06
C GLU A 194 -15.75 9.84 -0.61
N ARG A 195 -16.93 10.00 -1.25
CA ARG A 195 -18.11 9.18 -0.91
C ARG A 195 -18.00 7.74 -1.44
N LEU A 196 -17.20 7.53 -2.48
CA LEU A 196 -17.01 6.21 -3.08
C LEU A 196 -15.92 5.43 -2.33
N PRO A 197 -16.07 4.11 -2.18
CA PRO A 197 -15.04 3.30 -1.56
C PRO A 197 -13.75 3.32 -2.42
N PRO A 198 -12.56 3.26 -1.80
CA PRO A 198 -11.28 3.30 -2.52
C PRO A 198 -11.10 2.12 -3.47
N SER A 199 -11.78 0.99 -3.22
CA SER A 199 -11.85 -0.17 -4.10
C SER A 199 -13.30 -0.60 -4.31
N LEU A 200 -13.64 -0.87 -5.58
CA LEU A 200 -14.91 -1.46 -6.01
C LEU A 200 -14.77 -2.97 -6.30
N SER A 201 -13.69 -3.61 -5.85
CA SER A 201 -13.41 -5.03 -6.15
C SER A 201 -14.33 -6.03 -5.44
N ARG A 202 -15.14 -5.59 -4.47
CA ARG A 202 -16.01 -6.46 -3.66
C ARG A 202 -17.48 -6.33 -4.07
N LEU A 203 -18.19 -7.45 -4.05
CA LEU A 203 -19.65 -7.46 -4.21
C LEU A 203 -20.30 -6.57 -3.12
N GLY A 204 -21.23 -5.70 -3.53
CA GLY A 204 -21.92 -4.78 -2.62
C GLY A 204 -21.08 -3.59 -2.14
N ALA A 205 -19.96 -3.26 -2.80
CA ALA A 205 -19.18 -2.06 -2.51
C ALA A 205 -20.02 -0.77 -2.59
N ILE A 206 -20.94 -0.70 -3.54
CA ILE A 206 -22.03 0.28 -3.61
C ILE A 206 -23.33 -0.44 -4.01
N PRO A 207 -24.52 0.10 -3.69
CA PRO A 207 -25.78 -0.47 -4.14
C PRO A 207 -25.84 -0.59 -5.67
N ALA A 208 -26.33 -1.73 -6.18
CA ALA A 208 -26.34 -1.99 -7.63
C ALA A 208 -27.21 -0.97 -8.38
N GLU A 209 -28.32 -0.56 -7.78
CA GLU A 209 -29.24 0.44 -8.29
C GLU A 209 -28.66 1.87 -8.35
N SER A 210 -27.59 2.16 -7.60
CA SER A 210 -26.98 3.50 -7.60
C SER A 210 -25.88 3.65 -8.64
N VAL A 211 -25.34 2.56 -9.19
CA VAL A 211 -24.15 2.60 -10.07
C VAL A 211 -24.35 3.51 -11.28
N ASP A 212 -25.48 3.42 -11.97
CA ASP A 212 -25.76 4.27 -13.14
C ASP A 212 -25.92 5.74 -12.76
N ALA A 213 -26.50 6.02 -11.58
CA ALA A 213 -26.60 7.39 -11.07
C ALA A 213 -25.22 7.96 -10.73
N GLU A 214 -24.32 7.15 -10.15
CA GLU A 214 -22.94 7.52 -9.86
C GLU A 214 -22.13 7.79 -11.14
N ILE A 215 -22.30 6.95 -12.17
CA ILE A 215 -21.67 7.17 -13.50
C ILE A 215 -22.19 8.49 -14.11
N ALA A 216 -23.50 8.71 -14.10
CA ALA A 216 -24.11 9.93 -14.66
C ALA A 216 -23.67 11.21 -13.94
N GLU A 217 -23.50 11.15 -12.62
CA GLU A 217 -22.95 12.25 -11.83
C GLU A 217 -21.47 12.50 -12.16
N GLY A 218 -20.65 11.45 -12.19
CA GLY A 218 -19.23 11.56 -12.52
C GLY A 218 -18.99 12.13 -13.93
N LEU A 219 -19.82 11.75 -14.91
CA LEU A 219 -19.77 12.32 -16.26
C LEU A 219 -20.12 13.82 -16.26
N ARG A 220 -21.13 14.25 -15.50
CA ARG A 220 -21.47 15.68 -15.35
C ARG A 220 -20.34 16.47 -14.68
N LEU A 221 -19.65 15.88 -13.70
CA LEU A 221 -18.49 16.52 -13.07
C LEU A 221 -17.31 16.65 -14.05
N LEU A 222 -17.07 15.65 -14.92
CA LEU A 222 -16.05 15.74 -15.96
C LEU A 222 -16.31 16.84 -17.00
N GLU A 223 -17.56 17.26 -17.22
CA GLU A 223 -17.83 18.43 -18.07
C GLU A 223 -17.25 19.73 -17.48
N LEU A 224 -17.11 19.80 -16.16
CA LEU A 224 -16.53 20.93 -15.44
C LEU A 224 -15.01 20.79 -15.27
N THR A 225 -14.52 19.55 -15.10
CA THR A 225 -13.11 19.22 -14.84
C THR A 225 -12.63 18.09 -15.76
N PRO A 226 -12.48 18.33 -17.08
CA PRO A 226 -12.17 17.28 -18.04
C PRO A 226 -10.81 16.61 -17.82
N ASP A 227 -9.89 17.33 -17.17
CA ASP A 227 -8.52 16.97 -16.85
C ASP A 227 -8.34 16.30 -15.47
N ASP A 228 -9.42 16.09 -14.70
CA ASP A 228 -9.33 15.38 -13.41
C ASP A 228 -9.05 13.88 -13.63
N ALA A 229 -7.77 13.51 -13.60
CA ALA A 229 -7.30 12.14 -13.79
C ALA A 229 -7.88 11.13 -12.78
N GLU A 230 -8.08 11.54 -11.53
CA GLU A 230 -8.63 10.65 -10.49
C GLU A 230 -10.11 10.38 -10.74
N LEU A 231 -10.87 11.40 -11.15
CA LEU A 231 -12.27 11.25 -11.53
C LEU A 231 -12.41 10.34 -12.76
N GLN A 232 -11.54 10.49 -13.77
CA GLN A 232 -11.48 9.58 -14.92
C GLN A 232 -11.24 8.13 -14.47
N ALA A 233 -10.29 7.89 -13.54
CA ALA A 233 -10.00 6.56 -13.01
C ALA A 233 -11.16 5.96 -12.17
N ILE A 234 -11.93 6.80 -11.48
CA ILE A 234 -13.10 6.38 -10.71
C ILE A 234 -14.23 5.97 -11.65
N LEU A 235 -14.53 6.77 -12.67
CA LEU A 235 -15.51 6.41 -13.69
C LEU A 235 -15.15 5.10 -14.38
N ALA A 236 -13.88 4.92 -14.73
CA ALA A 236 -13.43 3.66 -15.31
C ALA A 236 -13.70 2.45 -14.40
N ARG A 237 -13.46 2.59 -13.09
CA ARG A 237 -13.76 1.54 -12.10
C ARG A 237 -15.26 1.31 -11.92
N LEU A 238 -16.09 2.36 -12.01
CA LEU A 238 -17.55 2.22 -11.98
C LEU A 238 -18.08 1.45 -13.19
N TYR A 239 -17.53 1.69 -14.39
CA TYR A 239 -17.86 0.89 -15.58
C TYR A 239 -17.44 -0.57 -15.43
N VAL A 240 -16.23 -0.85 -14.92
CA VAL A 240 -15.81 -2.22 -14.59
C VAL A 240 -16.77 -2.85 -13.58
N TYR A 241 -17.17 -2.11 -12.55
CA TYR A 241 -18.08 -2.61 -11.53
C TYR A 241 -19.48 -2.91 -12.09
N ARG A 242 -20.00 -2.05 -12.97
CA ARG A 242 -21.29 -2.26 -13.65
C ARG A 242 -21.26 -3.50 -14.52
N PHE A 243 -20.18 -3.70 -15.29
CA PHE A 243 -19.93 -4.91 -16.06
C PHE A 243 -20.01 -6.16 -15.16
N GLN A 244 -19.26 -6.17 -14.05
CA GLN A 244 -19.23 -7.32 -13.13
C GLN A 244 -20.60 -7.60 -12.51
N LEU A 245 -21.38 -6.57 -12.17
CA LEU A 245 -22.75 -6.74 -11.66
C LEU A 245 -23.68 -7.38 -12.70
N ALA A 246 -23.63 -6.91 -13.95
CA ALA A 246 -24.44 -7.45 -15.03
C ALA A 246 -24.10 -8.93 -15.30
N GLU A 247 -22.82 -9.25 -15.41
CA GLU A 247 -22.34 -10.63 -15.60
C GLU A 247 -22.66 -11.53 -14.41
N ALA A 248 -22.51 -11.03 -13.17
CA ALA A 248 -22.85 -11.78 -11.97
C ALA A 248 -24.34 -12.13 -11.93
N GLN A 249 -25.21 -11.18 -12.32
CA GLN A 249 -26.65 -11.41 -12.41
C GLN A 249 -26.99 -12.46 -13.49
N ALA A 250 -26.38 -12.36 -14.67
CA ALA A 250 -26.58 -13.33 -15.75
C ALA A 250 -26.10 -14.75 -15.36
N LEU A 251 -24.95 -14.85 -14.70
CA LEU A 251 -24.40 -16.11 -14.23
C LEU A 251 -25.23 -16.71 -13.08
N ALA A 252 -25.71 -15.90 -12.14
CA ALA A 252 -26.57 -16.35 -11.06
C ALA A 252 -27.93 -16.86 -11.57
N ALA A 253 -28.47 -16.24 -12.63
CA ALA A 253 -29.72 -16.68 -13.25
C ALA A 253 -29.61 -18.08 -13.90
N THR A 254 -28.41 -18.48 -14.31
CA THR A 254 -28.15 -19.80 -14.94
C THR A 254 -27.67 -20.85 -13.95
N HIS A 255 -27.07 -20.47 -12.82
CA HIS A 255 -26.45 -21.38 -11.85
C HIS A 255 -26.87 -21.06 -10.40
N ALA A 256 -28.12 -21.37 -10.06
CA ALA A 256 -28.74 -21.03 -8.76
C ALA A 256 -28.06 -21.62 -7.52
N ASP A 257 -27.29 -22.71 -7.65
CA ASP A 257 -26.64 -23.39 -6.52
C ASP A 257 -25.28 -22.77 -6.12
N THR A 258 -24.84 -21.71 -6.80
CA THR A 258 -23.52 -21.10 -6.57
C THR A 258 -23.58 -19.99 -5.52
N THR A 259 -22.60 -19.92 -4.61
CA THR A 259 -22.55 -18.82 -3.64
C THR A 259 -22.25 -17.48 -4.33
N PRO A 260 -22.82 -16.34 -3.86
CA PRO A 260 -22.61 -15.04 -4.49
C PRO A 260 -21.14 -14.62 -4.61
N GLY A 261 -20.30 -14.98 -3.63
CA GLY A 261 -18.85 -14.72 -3.67
C GLY A 261 -18.16 -15.49 -4.80
N ALA A 262 -18.47 -16.78 -4.96
CA ALA A 262 -17.90 -17.58 -6.05
C ALA A 262 -18.36 -17.11 -7.44
N VAL A 263 -19.61 -16.62 -7.56
CA VAL A 263 -20.09 -15.96 -8.79
C VAL A 263 -19.27 -14.69 -9.07
N TRP A 264 -19.04 -13.86 -8.04
CA TRP A 264 -18.28 -12.62 -8.16
C TRP A 264 -16.83 -12.86 -8.61
N ASP A 265 -16.16 -13.86 -8.04
CA ASP A 265 -14.79 -14.21 -8.42
C ASP A 265 -14.72 -14.67 -9.89
N ARG A 266 -15.71 -15.44 -10.35
CA ARG A 266 -15.78 -15.93 -11.75
C ARG A 266 -15.95 -14.81 -12.77
N VAL A 267 -16.68 -13.75 -12.43
CA VAL A 267 -16.89 -12.59 -13.32
C VAL A 267 -15.84 -11.50 -13.15
N SER A 268 -14.77 -11.76 -12.39
CA SER A 268 -13.66 -10.83 -12.27
C SER A 268 -12.99 -10.55 -13.62
N VAL A 269 -12.60 -9.30 -13.84
CA VAL A 269 -11.90 -8.91 -15.08
C VAL A 269 -10.55 -9.61 -15.21
N VAL A 270 -9.94 -10.02 -14.10
CA VAL A 270 -8.73 -10.86 -14.08
C VAL A 270 -8.99 -12.23 -14.71
N ASN A 271 -10.12 -12.86 -14.37
CA ASN A 271 -10.52 -14.11 -14.99
C ASN A 271 -10.89 -13.93 -16.47
N LEU A 272 -11.57 -12.84 -16.81
CA LEU A 272 -11.86 -12.49 -18.20
C LEU A 272 -10.57 -12.28 -19.01
N HIS A 273 -9.59 -11.57 -18.47
CA HIS A 273 -8.28 -11.36 -19.08
C HIS A 273 -7.57 -12.70 -19.33
N ARG A 274 -7.58 -13.63 -18.36
CA ARG A 274 -7.07 -14.99 -18.54
C ARG A 274 -7.77 -15.73 -19.67
N VAL A 275 -9.11 -15.69 -19.72
CA VAL A 275 -9.90 -16.34 -20.77
C VAL A 275 -9.56 -15.75 -22.13
N ALA A 276 -9.51 -14.42 -22.25
CA ALA A 276 -9.16 -13.73 -23.49
C ALA A 276 -7.80 -14.15 -24.05
N HIS A 277 -6.80 -14.38 -23.19
CA HIS A 277 -5.47 -14.84 -23.59
C HIS A 277 -5.41 -16.31 -24.02
N LEU A 278 -6.43 -17.11 -23.70
CA LEU A 278 -6.53 -18.52 -24.10
C LEU A 278 -7.36 -18.70 -25.38
N LEU A 279 -8.09 -17.67 -25.82
CA LEU A 279 -8.95 -17.73 -26.99
C LEU A 279 -8.16 -17.52 -28.30
N PRO A 280 -8.53 -18.18 -29.40
CA PRO A 280 -8.04 -17.82 -30.71
C PRO A 280 -8.59 -16.45 -31.13
N GLU A 281 -7.92 -15.79 -32.08
CA GLU A 281 -8.23 -14.42 -32.51
C GLU A 281 -9.70 -14.24 -32.95
N SER A 282 -10.30 -15.24 -33.63
CA SER A 282 -11.71 -15.22 -34.03
C SER A 282 -12.67 -15.11 -32.85
N ASP A 283 -12.41 -15.87 -31.78
CA ASP A 283 -13.29 -15.95 -30.62
C ASP A 283 -13.08 -14.74 -29.71
N LEU A 284 -11.87 -14.17 -29.72
CA LEU A 284 -11.56 -12.93 -29.03
C LEU A 284 -12.26 -11.72 -29.67
N LEU A 285 -12.41 -11.71 -31.01
CA LEU A 285 -13.24 -10.70 -31.68
C LEU A 285 -14.71 -10.80 -31.26
N LEU A 286 -15.25 -12.02 -31.17
CA LEU A 286 -16.61 -12.24 -30.66
C LEU A 286 -16.75 -11.79 -29.21
N LEU A 287 -15.75 -12.09 -28.35
CA LEU A 287 -15.75 -11.64 -26.96
C LEU A 287 -15.77 -10.11 -26.84
N ARG A 288 -15.10 -9.40 -27.75
CA ARG A 288 -15.10 -7.92 -27.77
C ARG A 288 -16.46 -7.34 -28.20
N GLU A 289 -17.22 -8.08 -29.01
CA GLU A 289 -18.55 -7.70 -29.48
C GLU A 289 -19.67 -8.00 -28.47
N GLU A 290 -19.39 -8.79 -27.43
CA GLU A 290 -20.36 -9.06 -26.36
C GLU A 290 -20.89 -7.74 -25.76
N PRO A 291 -22.21 -7.59 -25.54
CA PRO A 291 -22.82 -6.28 -25.26
C PRO A 291 -22.18 -5.54 -24.09
N ASN A 292 -21.99 -6.22 -22.95
CA ASN A 292 -21.44 -5.62 -21.74
C ASN A 292 -19.93 -5.33 -21.89
N VAL A 293 -19.20 -6.10 -22.70
CA VAL A 293 -17.78 -5.86 -22.97
C VAL A 293 -17.61 -4.64 -23.88
N ALA A 294 -18.40 -4.60 -24.97
CA ALA A 294 -18.39 -3.53 -25.95
C ALA A 294 -18.82 -2.19 -25.35
N THR A 295 -19.78 -2.17 -24.41
CA THR A 295 -20.21 -0.93 -23.76
C THR A 295 -19.33 -0.57 -22.56
N ASP A 296 -19.23 -1.44 -21.56
CA ASP A 296 -18.74 -1.05 -20.24
C ASP A 296 -17.23 -1.14 -20.16
N LEU A 297 -16.63 -2.26 -20.59
CA LEU A 297 -15.17 -2.41 -20.51
C LEU A 297 -14.44 -1.51 -21.52
N THR A 298 -15.03 -1.26 -22.68
CA THR A 298 -14.50 -0.28 -23.63
C THR A 298 -14.57 1.14 -23.07
N ALA A 299 -15.69 1.53 -22.44
CA ALA A 299 -15.80 2.82 -21.75
C ALA A 299 -14.77 2.92 -20.61
N ALA A 300 -14.62 1.86 -19.82
CA ALA A 300 -13.64 1.80 -18.75
C ALA A 300 -12.21 2.01 -19.28
N ARG A 301 -11.82 1.28 -20.32
CA ARG A 301 -10.49 1.43 -20.95
C ARG A 301 -10.26 2.85 -21.45
N ASN A 302 -11.24 3.45 -22.11
CA ASN A 302 -11.13 4.83 -22.61
C ASN A 302 -10.95 5.85 -21.48
N HIS A 303 -11.67 5.70 -20.37
CA HIS A 303 -11.49 6.54 -19.19
C HIS A 303 -10.14 6.32 -18.51
N PHE A 304 -9.64 5.08 -18.44
CA PHE A 304 -8.28 4.83 -17.95
C PHE A 304 -7.20 5.44 -18.86
N LEU A 305 -7.35 5.38 -20.18
CA LEU A 305 -6.42 6.03 -21.11
C LEU A 305 -6.39 7.55 -20.92
N LYS A 306 -7.56 8.18 -20.77
CA LYS A 306 -7.65 9.61 -20.45
C LYS A 306 -7.00 9.93 -19.10
N SER A 307 -7.26 9.10 -18.09
CA SER A 307 -6.63 9.24 -16.77
C SER A 307 -5.11 9.22 -16.88
N ALA A 308 -4.54 8.21 -17.57
CA ALA A 308 -3.09 8.09 -17.77
C ALA A 308 -2.50 9.27 -18.57
N ALA A 309 -3.25 9.82 -19.53
CA ALA A 309 -2.82 10.99 -20.30
C ALA A 309 -2.74 12.27 -19.45
N HIS A 310 -3.55 12.39 -18.40
CA HIS A 310 -3.54 13.54 -17.48
C HIS A 310 -2.62 13.33 -16.27
N CYS A 311 -2.51 12.11 -15.74
CA CYS A 311 -1.64 11.78 -14.63
C CYS A 311 -1.06 10.37 -14.77
N ASP A 312 0.24 10.31 -15.08
CA ASP A 312 0.98 9.05 -15.26
C ASP A 312 1.35 8.40 -13.91
N TRP A 313 1.08 9.04 -12.77
CA TRP A 313 1.48 8.58 -11.45
C TRP A 313 0.46 7.69 -10.73
N LEU A 314 -0.61 7.28 -11.40
CA LEU A 314 -1.66 6.44 -10.82
C LEU A 314 -1.39 4.95 -11.10
N PRO A 315 -0.82 4.18 -10.16
CA PRO A 315 -0.41 2.78 -10.38
C PRO A 315 -1.57 1.86 -10.77
N ASP A 316 -2.77 2.14 -10.24
CA ASP A 316 -3.96 1.36 -10.53
C ASP A 316 -4.47 1.58 -11.95
N VAL A 317 -4.27 2.76 -12.54
CA VAL A 317 -4.66 3.03 -13.93
C VAL A 317 -3.87 2.12 -14.86
N HIS A 318 -2.55 2.06 -14.69
CA HIS A 318 -1.67 1.23 -15.52
C HIS A 318 -1.98 -0.27 -15.42
N LYS A 319 -2.18 -0.77 -14.19
CA LYS A 319 -2.61 -2.16 -13.98
C LYS A 319 -3.93 -2.47 -14.68
N ASN A 320 -4.93 -1.60 -14.55
CA ASN A 320 -6.24 -1.84 -15.16
C ASN A 320 -6.17 -1.72 -16.69
N LEU A 321 -5.32 -0.84 -17.23
CA LEU A 321 -5.06 -0.79 -18.67
C LEU A 321 -4.41 -2.08 -19.18
N ALA A 322 -3.43 -2.63 -18.45
CA ALA A 322 -2.83 -3.93 -18.77
C ALA A 322 -3.89 -5.05 -18.74
N MET A 323 -4.72 -5.08 -17.69
CA MET A 323 -5.81 -6.05 -17.55
C MET A 323 -6.90 -5.92 -18.63
N LEU A 324 -7.10 -4.73 -19.20
CA LEU A 324 -8.01 -4.48 -20.32
C LEU A 324 -7.27 -4.46 -21.67
N GLY A 325 -6.01 -4.89 -21.70
CA GLY A 325 -5.17 -4.89 -22.91
C GLY A 325 -5.75 -5.75 -24.03
N PHE A 326 -6.48 -6.81 -23.69
CA PHE A 326 -7.18 -7.67 -24.65
C PHE A 326 -8.29 -6.97 -25.46
N LEU A 327 -8.67 -5.74 -25.10
CA LEU A 327 -9.57 -4.89 -25.90
C LEU A 327 -8.82 -4.07 -26.95
N SER A 328 -7.49 -4.06 -26.93
CA SER A 328 -6.67 -3.33 -27.90
C SER A 328 -6.72 -4.04 -29.26
N PRO A 329 -7.04 -3.33 -30.36
CA PRO A 329 -7.14 -3.96 -31.69
C PRO A 329 -5.82 -4.62 -32.11
N ASP A 330 -4.68 -4.04 -31.73
CA ASP A 330 -3.36 -4.43 -32.24
C ASP A 330 -2.66 -5.54 -31.46
N HIS A 331 -3.22 -6.01 -30.32
CA HIS A 331 -2.63 -7.05 -29.45
C HIS A 331 -1.14 -6.86 -29.12
N ASP A 332 -0.64 -5.62 -29.07
CA ASP A 332 0.77 -5.41 -28.79
C ASP A 332 1.07 -5.67 -27.31
N TYR A 333 1.78 -6.77 -27.04
CA TYR A 333 2.22 -7.13 -25.70
C TYR A 333 3.26 -6.15 -25.14
N SER A 334 3.88 -5.30 -25.97
CA SER A 334 4.79 -4.26 -25.48
C SER A 334 4.09 -3.31 -24.52
N ASP A 335 2.84 -2.97 -24.81
CA ASP A 335 2.05 -2.04 -24.01
C ASP A 335 1.74 -2.66 -22.64
N THR A 336 1.29 -3.91 -22.61
CA THR A 336 1.02 -4.64 -21.35
C THR A 336 2.26 -4.73 -20.48
N LYS A 337 3.42 -5.04 -21.07
CA LYS A 337 4.70 -5.08 -20.36
C LYS A 337 5.04 -3.73 -19.73
N GLU A 338 4.95 -2.64 -20.49
CA GLU A 338 5.28 -1.32 -19.99
C GLU A 338 4.31 -0.88 -18.88
N LEU A 339 3.01 -1.12 -19.06
CA LEU A 339 1.97 -0.80 -18.08
C LEU A 339 2.16 -1.56 -16.76
N LEU A 340 2.49 -2.86 -16.81
CA LEU A 340 2.76 -3.64 -15.60
C LEU A 340 4.03 -3.17 -14.89
N LEU A 341 5.10 -2.86 -15.62
CA LEU A 341 6.32 -2.31 -15.04
C LEU A 341 6.05 -0.95 -14.39
N ARG A 342 5.34 -0.05 -15.06
CA ARG A 342 4.93 1.25 -14.49
C ARG A 342 4.09 1.06 -13.24
N SER A 343 3.09 0.18 -13.28
CA SER A 343 2.24 -0.10 -12.12
C SER A 343 3.04 -0.61 -10.92
N ALA A 344 3.96 -1.56 -11.14
CA ALA A 344 4.81 -2.12 -10.09
C ALA A 344 5.80 -1.08 -9.55
N LEU A 345 6.33 -0.20 -10.40
CA LEU A 345 7.32 0.81 -10.02
C LEU A 345 6.68 1.97 -9.27
N LEU A 346 5.46 2.38 -9.63
CA LEU A 346 4.74 3.47 -8.98
C LEU A 346 4.22 3.12 -7.58
N ASP A 347 4.09 1.83 -7.25
CA ASP A 347 3.73 1.38 -5.91
C ASP A 347 4.36 0.03 -5.57
N ALA A 348 5.69 0.06 -5.39
CA ALA A 348 6.54 -1.10 -5.15
C ALA A 348 6.41 -1.72 -3.75
N ALA A 349 5.53 -1.16 -2.90
CA ALA A 349 5.34 -1.53 -1.51
C ALA A 349 3.94 -2.12 -1.20
N GLU A 350 3.06 -2.23 -2.20
CA GLU A 350 1.70 -2.77 -2.07
C GLU A 350 1.62 -4.22 -2.59
N PRO A 351 1.62 -5.24 -1.71
CA PRO A 351 1.72 -6.64 -2.13
C PRO A 351 0.52 -7.10 -2.96
N ASP A 352 -0.69 -6.70 -2.60
CA ASP A 352 -1.91 -7.12 -3.30
C ASP A 352 -1.89 -6.67 -4.77
N ARG A 353 -1.38 -5.46 -5.04
CA ARG A 353 -1.18 -4.98 -6.41
C ARG A 353 -0.11 -5.79 -7.12
N LEU A 354 1.02 -6.06 -6.46
CA LEU A 354 2.10 -6.84 -7.06
C LEU A 354 1.68 -8.28 -7.39
N ILE A 355 0.82 -8.90 -6.57
CA ILE A 355 0.21 -10.20 -6.88
C ILE A 355 -0.72 -10.10 -8.08
N LEU A 356 -1.55 -9.05 -8.17
CA LEU A 356 -2.39 -8.87 -9.34
C LEU A 356 -1.56 -8.60 -10.61
N ASN A 357 -0.50 -7.80 -10.52
CA ASN A 357 0.44 -7.59 -11.63
C ASN A 357 1.14 -8.90 -12.02
N SER A 358 1.44 -9.77 -11.06
CA SER A 358 2.04 -11.07 -11.37
C SER A 358 1.07 -11.98 -12.11
N GLN A 359 -0.19 -12.02 -11.68
CA GLN A 359 -1.26 -12.75 -12.35
C GLN A 359 -1.43 -12.30 -13.82
N ILE A 360 -1.54 -10.99 -14.05
CA ILE A 360 -1.67 -10.43 -15.40
C ILE A 360 -0.42 -10.73 -16.24
N GLY A 361 0.78 -10.62 -15.64
CA GLY A 361 2.05 -10.94 -16.27
C GLY A 361 2.11 -12.38 -16.79
N PHE A 362 1.84 -13.36 -15.93
CA PHE A 362 1.83 -14.77 -16.34
C PHE A 362 0.76 -15.08 -17.39
N GLN A 363 -0.44 -14.50 -17.27
CA GLN A 363 -1.50 -14.67 -18.27
C GLN A 363 -1.14 -14.09 -19.64
N SER A 364 -0.25 -13.08 -19.66
CA SER A 364 0.23 -12.43 -20.88
C SER A 364 1.53 -13.02 -21.43
N ASN A 365 1.99 -14.18 -20.93
CA ASN A 365 3.30 -14.78 -21.24
C ASN A 365 4.50 -13.86 -20.94
N LEU A 366 4.37 -12.99 -19.93
CA LEU A 366 5.41 -12.09 -19.44
C LEU A 366 6.03 -12.64 -18.14
N ASP A 367 6.57 -13.86 -18.20
CA ASP A 367 6.98 -14.64 -17.03
C ASP A 367 7.95 -13.89 -16.12
N LEU A 368 8.95 -13.21 -16.69
CA LEU A 368 9.92 -12.44 -15.89
C LEU A 368 9.25 -11.36 -15.03
N ILE A 369 8.24 -10.67 -15.57
CA ILE A 369 7.50 -9.63 -14.82
C ILE A 369 6.63 -10.28 -13.75
N GLY A 370 5.99 -11.39 -14.11
CA GLY A 370 5.23 -12.23 -13.19
C GLY A 370 6.08 -12.66 -11.98
N GLU A 371 7.24 -13.24 -12.24
CA GLU A 371 8.18 -13.72 -11.24
C GLU A 371 8.68 -12.58 -10.35
N LEU A 372 9.10 -11.45 -10.92
CA LEU A 372 9.61 -10.30 -10.16
C LEU A 372 8.54 -9.68 -9.25
N CYS A 373 7.32 -9.47 -9.75
CA CYS A 373 6.24 -8.91 -8.94
C CYS A 373 5.84 -9.86 -7.81
N CYS A 374 5.75 -11.16 -8.11
CA CYS A 374 5.41 -12.18 -7.12
C CYS A 374 6.48 -12.28 -6.03
N ARG A 375 7.76 -12.32 -6.40
CA ARG A 375 8.88 -12.33 -5.45
C ARG A 375 8.85 -11.09 -4.56
N ARG A 376 8.68 -9.91 -5.13
CA ARG A 376 8.59 -8.66 -4.37
C ARG A 376 7.43 -8.68 -3.38
N ALA A 377 6.26 -9.14 -3.79
CA ALA A 377 5.09 -9.27 -2.92
C ALA A 377 5.36 -10.21 -1.73
N LEU A 378 5.96 -11.37 -1.99
CA LEU A 378 6.31 -12.34 -0.95
C LEU A 378 7.43 -11.82 -0.02
N THR A 379 8.35 -10.99 -0.51
CA THR A 379 9.35 -10.32 0.34
C THR A 379 8.69 -9.32 1.30
N LEU A 380 7.68 -8.59 0.83
CA LEU A 380 6.96 -7.59 1.64
C LEU A 380 6.02 -8.22 2.64
N ALA A 381 5.28 -9.26 2.23
CA ALA A 381 4.31 -9.94 3.06
C ALA A 381 4.41 -11.47 2.86
N PRO A 382 5.36 -12.12 3.56
CA PRO A 382 5.59 -13.56 3.40
C PRO A 382 4.32 -14.39 3.57
N LYS A 383 3.44 -14.02 4.51
CA LYS A 383 2.19 -14.75 4.82
C LYS A 383 1.22 -14.89 3.63
N LEU A 384 1.31 -14.03 2.60
CA LEU A 384 0.47 -14.10 1.39
C LEU A 384 0.68 -15.36 0.57
N TRP A 385 1.74 -16.13 0.85
CA TRP A 385 2.01 -17.37 0.14
C TRP A 385 0.83 -18.34 0.13
N LYS A 386 -0.02 -18.35 1.17
CA LYS A 386 -1.20 -19.21 1.27
C LYS A 386 -2.18 -18.97 0.11
N ASP A 387 -2.30 -17.71 -0.30
CA ASP A 387 -3.23 -17.27 -1.33
C ASP A 387 -2.57 -17.34 -2.72
N VAL A 388 -1.25 -17.13 -2.78
CA VAL A 388 -0.48 -17.07 -4.03
C VAL A 388 -0.15 -18.46 -4.58
N LEU A 389 0.23 -19.41 -3.71
CA LEU A 389 0.70 -20.73 -4.14
C LEU A 389 -0.33 -21.53 -4.97
N PRO A 390 -1.63 -21.56 -4.61
CA PRO A 390 -2.64 -22.24 -5.43
C PRO A 390 -2.67 -21.69 -6.87
N PHE A 391 -2.66 -20.37 -7.03
CA PHE A 391 -2.67 -19.72 -8.34
C PHE A 391 -1.39 -20.01 -9.14
N LEU A 392 -0.21 -19.95 -8.50
CA LEU A 392 1.05 -20.27 -9.17
C LEU A 392 1.04 -21.70 -9.72
N ARG A 393 0.59 -22.69 -8.93
CA ARG A 393 0.49 -24.10 -9.37
C ARG A 393 -0.51 -24.33 -10.50
N THR A 394 -1.53 -23.49 -10.63
CA THR A 394 -2.49 -23.58 -11.74
C THR A 394 -1.99 -22.93 -13.03
N THR A 395 -1.00 -22.04 -12.93
CA THR A 395 -0.57 -21.18 -14.05
C THR A 395 0.82 -21.56 -14.56
N LEU A 396 1.69 -22.04 -13.68
CA LEU A 396 3.09 -22.31 -13.95
C LEU A 396 3.41 -23.79 -13.75
N ASP A 397 4.45 -24.23 -14.44
CA ASP A 397 5.10 -25.50 -14.16
C ASP A 397 5.94 -25.43 -12.87
N ASP A 398 6.24 -26.60 -12.31
CA ASP A 398 6.90 -26.70 -11.01
C ASP A 398 8.30 -26.04 -11.00
N GLU A 399 9.03 -26.03 -12.13
CA GLU A 399 10.33 -25.35 -12.23
C GLU A 399 10.19 -23.83 -12.10
N SER A 400 9.21 -23.23 -12.78
CA SER A 400 8.94 -21.80 -12.67
C SER A 400 8.44 -21.43 -11.27
N VAL A 401 7.63 -22.28 -10.63
CA VAL A 401 7.24 -22.09 -9.22
C VAL A 401 8.47 -22.06 -8.33
N LEU A 402 9.41 -23.00 -8.50
CA LEU A 402 10.67 -23.02 -7.74
C LEU A 402 11.47 -21.73 -7.91
N ARG A 403 11.58 -21.18 -9.12
CA ARG A 403 12.28 -19.90 -9.36
C ARG A 403 11.65 -18.73 -8.60
N VAL A 404 10.32 -18.71 -8.48
CA VAL A 404 9.59 -17.68 -7.71
C VAL A 404 9.86 -17.82 -6.22
N ILE A 405 9.83 -19.05 -5.68
CA ILE A 405 9.88 -19.28 -4.23
C ILE A 405 11.29 -19.55 -3.69
N GLN A 406 12.33 -19.58 -4.54
CA GLN A 406 13.69 -19.97 -4.18
C GLN A 406 14.31 -19.21 -3.00
N ASP A 407 13.91 -17.96 -2.78
CA ASP A 407 14.43 -17.12 -1.68
C ASP A 407 13.63 -17.28 -0.37
N PHE A 408 12.61 -18.13 -0.37
CA PHE A 408 11.66 -18.29 0.72
C PHE A 408 11.66 -19.74 1.23
N PRO A 409 12.54 -20.09 2.17
CA PRO A 409 12.70 -21.46 2.64
C PRO A 409 11.44 -22.09 3.21
N GLU A 410 10.64 -21.30 3.92
CA GLU A 410 9.36 -21.76 4.46
C GLU A 410 8.44 -22.24 3.32
N LEU A 411 8.45 -21.54 2.19
CA LEU A 411 7.66 -21.90 1.00
C LEU A 411 8.23 -23.10 0.26
N LEU A 412 9.55 -23.16 0.14
CA LEU A 412 10.24 -24.30 -0.47
C LEU A 412 9.89 -25.61 0.25
N VAL A 413 9.92 -25.61 1.58
CA VAL A 413 9.56 -26.78 2.41
C VAL A 413 8.10 -27.17 2.18
N MET A 414 7.19 -26.20 2.16
CA MET A 414 5.78 -26.46 1.92
C MET A 414 5.49 -26.96 0.50
N PHE A 415 6.16 -26.40 -0.50
CA PHE A 415 6.06 -26.83 -1.88
C PHE A 415 6.57 -28.26 -2.05
N ALA A 416 7.73 -28.60 -1.46
CA ALA A 416 8.26 -29.96 -1.47
C ALA A 416 7.31 -30.96 -0.80
N ARG A 417 6.69 -30.61 0.34
CA ARG A 417 5.74 -31.49 1.05
C ARG A 417 4.43 -31.73 0.30
N THR A 418 4.03 -30.79 -0.55
CA THR A 418 2.79 -30.87 -1.35
C THR A 418 3.04 -31.35 -2.78
N SER A 419 4.30 -31.59 -3.14
CA SER A 419 4.71 -32.20 -4.38
C SER A 419 4.90 -33.71 -4.20
N ASN A 420 4.44 -34.48 -5.17
CA ASN A 420 4.69 -35.93 -5.22
C ASN A 420 5.98 -36.27 -5.99
N ASP A 421 6.68 -35.27 -6.54
CA ASP A 421 7.89 -35.47 -7.33
C ASP A 421 9.15 -35.43 -6.45
N ARG A 422 9.89 -36.56 -6.46
CA ARG A 422 11.17 -36.70 -5.76
C ARG A 422 12.27 -35.77 -6.31
N SER A 423 12.18 -35.37 -7.58
CA SER A 423 13.13 -34.43 -8.19
C SER A 423 13.04 -33.06 -7.52
N ILE A 424 11.81 -32.59 -7.28
CA ILE A 424 11.51 -31.33 -6.59
C ILE A 424 11.97 -31.40 -5.15
N THR A 425 11.66 -32.48 -4.43
CA THR A 425 12.14 -32.67 -3.05
C THR A 425 13.66 -32.58 -2.98
N SER A 426 14.37 -33.24 -3.91
CA SER A 426 15.83 -33.25 -3.96
C SER A 426 16.41 -31.87 -4.27
N HIS A 427 15.81 -31.13 -5.21
CA HIS A 427 16.19 -29.76 -5.52
C HIS A 427 15.99 -28.84 -4.30
N VAL A 428 14.82 -28.93 -3.65
CA VAL A 428 14.53 -28.15 -2.44
C VAL A 428 15.52 -28.44 -1.32
N VAL A 429 15.85 -29.72 -1.06
CA VAL A 429 16.86 -30.10 -0.06
C VAL A 429 18.21 -29.45 -0.38
N ALA A 430 18.66 -29.50 -1.63
CA ALA A 430 19.90 -28.86 -2.07
C ALA A 430 19.87 -27.34 -1.87
N THR A 431 18.75 -26.69 -2.25
CA THR A 431 18.57 -25.24 -2.09
C THR A 431 18.56 -24.85 -0.61
N LEU A 432 17.85 -25.58 0.26
CA LEU A 432 17.84 -25.36 1.70
C LEU A 432 19.23 -25.47 2.33
N SER A 433 20.04 -26.44 1.88
CA SER A 433 21.42 -26.62 2.33
C SER A 433 22.39 -25.56 1.78
N SER A 434 22.02 -24.85 0.72
CA SER A 434 22.85 -23.79 0.12
C SER A 434 22.71 -22.43 0.80
N PHE A 435 21.67 -22.23 1.63
CA PHE A 435 21.49 -20.97 2.36
C PHE A 435 22.67 -20.73 3.30
N SER A 436 23.44 -19.68 3.02
CA SER A 436 24.62 -19.30 3.81
C SER A 436 24.26 -18.38 4.97
N SER A 437 25.19 -18.29 5.95
CA SER A 437 25.07 -17.43 7.13
C SER A 437 24.87 -15.94 6.83
N SER A 438 25.26 -15.47 5.65
CA SER A 438 25.04 -14.09 5.19
C SER A 438 23.57 -13.73 4.90
N VAL A 439 22.74 -14.71 4.51
CA VAL A 439 21.29 -14.52 4.30
C VAL A 439 20.54 -14.46 5.65
N LEU A 440 21.21 -14.82 6.75
CA LEU A 440 20.65 -14.94 8.10
C LEU A 440 20.63 -13.64 8.91
N ALA A 441 21.16 -12.53 8.40
CA ALA A 441 21.43 -11.33 9.20
C ALA A 441 20.21 -10.74 9.93
N ASN A 442 18.99 -11.01 9.43
CA ASN A 442 17.72 -10.57 10.03
C ASN A 442 16.82 -11.75 10.48
N ARG A 443 17.40 -12.95 10.67
CA ARG A 443 16.66 -14.16 11.08
C ARG A 443 16.99 -14.52 12.54
N PRO A 444 16.05 -15.15 13.27
CA PRO A 444 16.25 -15.46 14.67
C PRO A 444 17.33 -16.55 14.87
N LEU A 445 17.97 -16.55 16.04
CA LEU A 445 19.12 -17.42 16.37
C LEU A 445 18.74 -18.91 16.27
N GLY A 446 19.36 -19.69 15.39
CA GLY A 446 18.99 -21.10 15.21
C GLY A 446 18.01 -21.37 14.08
N TRP A 447 17.64 -20.35 13.30
CA TRP A 447 16.93 -20.54 12.04
C TRP A 447 17.71 -21.44 11.05
N GLU A 448 19.04 -21.40 11.09
CA GLU A 448 19.89 -22.33 10.30
C GLU A 448 19.69 -23.79 10.72
N HIS A 449 19.62 -24.05 12.03
CA HIS A 449 19.30 -25.38 12.55
C HIS A 449 17.87 -25.80 12.15
N TRP A 450 16.92 -24.88 12.14
CA TRP A 450 15.57 -25.15 11.62
C TRP A 450 15.59 -25.53 10.14
N LEU A 451 16.35 -24.83 9.28
CA LEU A 451 16.49 -25.18 7.86
C LEU A 451 17.08 -26.57 7.64
N ARG A 452 18.16 -26.90 8.36
CA ARG A 452 18.78 -28.23 8.32
C ARG A 452 17.80 -29.31 8.79
N ALA A 453 17.01 -29.02 9.81
CA ALA A 453 15.95 -29.92 10.27
C ALA A 453 14.91 -30.19 9.17
N GLN A 454 14.46 -29.15 8.45
CA GLN A 454 13.52 -29.35 7.34
C GLN A 454 14.13 -30.13 6.18
N ALA A 455 15.40 -29.87 5.83
CA ALA A 455 16.09 -30.58 4.77
C ALA A 455 16.30 -32.08 5.11
N ALA A 456 16.67 -32.39 6.35
CA ALA A 456 16.80 -33.76 6.85
C ALA A 456 15.45 -34.48 6.87
N ASP A 457 14.38 -33.81 7.28
CA ASP A 457 13.02 -34.36 7.27
C ASP A 457 12.56 -34.73 5.85
N LEU A 458 12.76 -33.83 4.89
CA LEU A 458 12.45 -34.07 3.47
C LEU A 458 13.29 -35.22 2.87
N SER A 459 14.49 -35.46 3.40
CA SER A 459 15.37 -36.56 2.99
C SER A 459 15.06 -37.89 3.69
N GLY A 460 14.10 -37.91 4.62
CA GLY A 460 13.73 -39.08 5.41
C GLY A 460 14.62 -39.35 6.64
N GLU A 461 15.56 -38.46 6.95
CA GLU A 461 16.50 -38.58 8.08
C GLU A 461 15.88 -38.00 9.36
N ARG A 462 14.82 -38.65 9.84
CA ARG A 462 13.98 -38.12 10.93
C ARG A 462 14.73 -37.88 12.25
N THR A 463 15.72 -38.70 12.57
CA THR A 463 16.53 -38.57 13.79
C THR A 463 17.42 -37.32 13.76
N VAL A 464 18.04 -37.04 12.61
CA VAL A 464 18.84 -35.83 12.36
C VAL A 464 17.93 -34.61 12.40
N ALA A 465 16.76 -34.69 11.77
CA ALA A 465 15.78 -33.62 11.75
C ALA A 465 15.35 -33.19 13.17
N ILE A 466 15.05 -34.15 14.05
CA ILE A 466 14.68 -33.88 15.44
C ILE A 466 15.86 -33.27 16.22
N ALA A 467 17.09 -33.75 16.04
CA ALA A 467 18.27 -33.21 16.74
C ALA A 467 18.57 -31.75 16.37
N GLU A 468 18.48 -31.42 15.07
CA GLU A 468 18.64 -30.06 14.58
C GLU A 468 17.49 -29.15 15.08
N LEU A 469 16.24 -29.62 15.05
CA LEU A 469 15.10 -28.84 15.52
C LEU A 469 15.13 -28.59 17.04
N ARG A 470 15.60 -29.55 17.84
CA ARG A 470 15.87 -29.35 19.28
C ARG A 470 16.85 -28.21 19.51
N THR A 471 17.90 -28.14 18.70
CA THR A 471 18.90 -27.07 18.78
C THR A 471 18.30 -25.72 18.40
N ALA A 472 17.47 -25.68 17.34
CA ALA A 472 16.77 -24.47 16.93
C ALA A 472 15.81 -23.94 18.02
N VAL A 473 15.01 -24.83 18.61
CA VAL A 473 14.09 -24.51 19.71
C VAL A 473 14.84 -24.03 20.95
N GLY A 474 15.96 -24.68 21.31
CA GLY A 474 16.79 -24.26 22.44
C GLY A 474 17.42 -22.88 22.27
N GLN A 475 17.67 -22.44 21.03
CA GLN A 475 18.21 -21.12 20.73
C GLN A 475 17.12 -20.03 20.62
N ASN A 476 15.87 -20.38 20.30
CA ASN A 476 14.72 -19.46 20.29
C ASN A 476 13.52 -20.03 21.06
N PRO A 477 13.42 -19.79 22.37
CA PRO A 477 12.26 -20.19 23.17
C PRO A 477 10.94 -19.51 22.74
N ASP A 478 11.01 -18.36 22.08
CA ASP A 478 9.82 -17.56 21.71
C ASP A 478 9.11 -18.05 20.44
N GLN A 479 9.71 -18.97 19.68
CA GLN A 479 9.15 -19.48 18.42
C GLN A 479 8.20 -20.66 18.66
N ILE A 480 6.93 -20.37 18.95
CA ILE A 480 5.90 -21.37 19.27
C ILE A 480 5.71 -22.39 18.12
N ASP A 481 5.77 -21.94 16.86
CA ASP A 481 5.63 -22.81 15.69
C ASP A 481 6.68 -23.94 15.68
N TRP A 482 7.91 -23.66 16.13
CA TRP A 482 8.98 -24.66 16.16
C TRP A 482 8.78 -25.67 17.29
N HIS A 483 8.25 -25.22 18.43
CA HIS A 483 7.92 -26.09 19.55
C HIS A 483 6.82 -27.07 19.15
N LEU A 484 5.75 -26.57 18.52
CA LEU A 484 4.65 -27.40 18.02
C LEU A 484 5.13 -28.41 16.97
N GLN A 485 5.98 -27.99 16.04
CA GLN A 485 6.57 -28.88 15.06
C GLN A 485 7.42 -29.99 15.71
N LEU A 486 8.25 -29.63 16.69
CA LEU A 486 9.09 -30.58 17.41
C LEU A 486 8.25 -31.59 18.20
N THR A 487 7.22 -31.12 18.90
CA THR A 487 6.37 -31.98 19.73
C THR A 487 5.54 -32.93 18.88
N ASP A 488 5.04 -32.50 17.72
CA ASP A 488 4.42 -33.39 16.74
C ASP A 488 5.39 -34.49 16.28
N TRP A 489 6.67 -34.14 16.07
CA TRP A 489 7.68 -35.08 15.62
C TRP A 489 8.08 -36.08 16.71
N LEU A 490 8.17 -35.65 17.97
CA LEU A 490 8.45 -36.49 19.13
C LEU A 490 7.30 -37.46 19.44
N ILE A 491 6.05 -36.98 19.38
CA ILE A 491 4.85 -37.81 19.55
C ILE A 491 4.83 -38.93 18.50
N ALA A 492 5.21 -38.64 17.26
CA ALA A 492 5.29 -39.64 16.19
C ALA A 492 6.40 -40.70 16.41
N GLN A 493 7.46 -40.37 17.16
CA GLN A 493 8.52 -41.29 17.58
C GLN A 493 8.27 -41.92 18.96
N GLU A 494 7.08 -41.72 19.52
CA GLU A 494 6.69 -42.19 20.86
C GLU A 494 7.53 -41.62 22.02
N GLU A 495 8.22 -40.50 21.83
CA GLU A 495 8.99 -39.78 22.87
C GLU A 495 8.08 -38.82 23.67
N PHE A 496 7.01 -39.38 24.25
CA PHE A 496 5.91 -38.59 24.81
C PHE A 496 6.29 -37.73 26.04
N ALA A 497 7.24 -38.18 26.86
CA ALA A 497 7.65 -37.48 28.08
C ALA A 497 8.37 -36.15 27.79
N GLU A 498 9.18 -36.13 26.74
CA GLU A 498 9.85 -34.91 26.28
C GLU A 498 8.83 -33.96 25.64
N ALA A 499 7.95 -34.47 24.76
CA ALA A 499 6.89 -33.67 24.15
C ALA A 499 5.99 -33.00 25.19
N GLU A 500 5.62 -33.71 26.26
CA GLU A 500 4.84 -33.15 27.37
C GLU A 500 5.58 -32.01 28.10
N THR A 501 6.89 -32.17 28.30
CA THR A 501 7.73 -31.18 29.00
C THR A 501 7.81 -29.89 28.19
N ILE A 502 8.05 -29.99 26.88
CA ILE A 502 8.13 -28.86 25.96
C ILE A 502 6.78 -28.13 25.88
N LEU A 503 5.66 -28.85 25.73
CA LEU A 503 4.34 -28.22 25.64
C LEU A 503 3.91 -27.53 26.94
N LYS A 504 4.43 -27.96 28.09
CA LYS A 504 4.19 -27.29 29.39
C LYS A 504 5.03 -26.03 29.59
N SER A 505 6.17 -25.91 28.90
CA SER A 505 7.02 -24.72 28.99
C SER A 505 6.59 -23.58 28.05
N VAL A 506 5.75 -23.86 27.06
CA VAL A 506 5.23 -22.85 26.12
C VAL A 506 4.03 -22.13 26.71
N ASP A 507 4.03 -20.79 26.72
CA ASP A 507 2.88 -20.00 27.17
C ASP A 507 1.73 -20.07 26.16
N ALA A 508 0.56 -20.52 26.62
CA ALA A 508 -0.60 -20.80 25.77
C ALA A 508 -1.46 -19.55 25.57
N GLN A 509 -0.98 -18.60 24.76
CA GLN A 509 -1.72 -17.39 24.39
C GLN A 509 -2.15 -17.39 22.91
N GLY A 510 -3.28 -16.72 22.62
CA GLY A 510 -3.73 -16.47 21.25
C GLY A 510 -4.19 -17.71 20.46
N GLU A 511 -3.86 -17.73 19.16
CA GLU A 511 -4.29 -18.72 18.15
C GLU A 511 -3.81 -20.16 18.46
N TYR A 512 -2.66 -20.29 19.11
CA TYR A 512 -1.99 -21.57 19.37
C TYR A 512 -2.55 -22.37 20.54
N LYS A 513 -3.40 -21.76 21.38
CA LYS A 513 -3.92 -22.39 22.61
C LYS A 513 -4.65 -23.70 22.35
N SER A 514 -5.46 -23.75 21.29
CA SER A 514 -6.24 -24.95 20.94
C SER A 514 -5.33 -26.09 20.49
N GLU A 515 -4.29 -25.77 19.73
CA GLU A 515 -3.34 -26.71 19.16
C GLU A 515 -2.39 -27.29 20.22
N ILE A 516 -1.85 -26.45 21.09
CA ILE A 516 -1.04 -26.87 22.25
C ILE A 516 -1.83 -27.85 23.13
N GLN A 517 -3.10 -27.53 23.42
CA GLN A 517 -3.95 -28.41 24.22
C GLN A 517 -4.23 -29.75 23.54
N ARG A 518 -4.36 -29.77 22.21
CA ARG A 518 -4.57 -30.98 21.42
C ARG A 518 -3.34 -31.90 21.50
N GLN A 519 -2.15 -31.35 21.23
CA GLN A 519 -0.90 -32.11 21.28
C GLN A 519 -0.57 -32.58 22.70
N LEU A 520 -0.81 -31.75 23.73
CA LEU A 520 -0.53 -32.09 25.12
C LEU A 520 -1.39 -33.28 25.58
N LYS A 521 -2.67 -33.31 25.20
CA LYS A 521 -3.53 -34.48 25.45
C LYS A 521 -3.01 -35.74 24.75
N SER A 522 -2.50 -35.61 23.53
CA SER A 522 -1.92 -36.72 22.78
C SER A 522 -0.68 -37.28 23.49
N ALA A 523 0.26 -36.41 23.87
CA ALA A 523 1.47 -36.78 24.61
C ALA A 523 1.15 -37.46 25.94
N ILE A 524 0.27 -36.89 26.76
CA ILE A 524 -0.12 -37.49 28.05
C ILE A 524 -0.76 -38.87 27.85
N ARG A 525 -1.66 -39.03 26.87
CA ARG A 525 -2.28 -40.33 26.58
C ARG A 525 -1.27 -41.36 26.09
N GLY A 526 -0.34 -40.96 25.22
CA GLY A 526 0.73 -41.83 24.73
C GLY A 526 1.62 -42.32 25.86
N ARG A 527 2.05 -41.40 26.73
CA ARG A 527 2.85 -41.71 27.92
C ARG A 527 2.13 -42.65 28.88
N LEU A 528 0.85 -42.41 29.17
CA LEU A 528 0.03 -43.28 30.03
C LEU A 528 -0.13 -44.69 29.45
N ARG A 529 -0.15 -44.83 28.12
CA ARG A 529 -0.18 -46.15 27.46
C ARG A 529 1.16 -46.89 27.59
N GLN A 530 2.29 -46.18 27.48
CA GLN A 530 3.62 -46.76 27.64
C GLN A 530 3.89 -47.24 29.08
N LEU A 531 3.33 -46.56 30.08
CA LEU A 531 3.50 -46.92 31.50
C LEU A 531 2.74 -48.20 31.91
N GLY A 532 1.84 -48.73 31.05
CA GLY A 532 1.08 -49.95 31.32
C GLY A 532 0.21 -49.91 32.59
N PRO A 533 -0.60 -50.95 32.88
CA PRO A 533 -1.42 -51.00 34.10
C PRO A 533 -0.62 -51.21 35.40
N SER A 534 0.71 -51.32 35.35
CA SER A 534 1.53 -51.74 36.50
C SER A 534 2.10 -50.60 37.34
N ASP A 535 2.09 -49.36 36.85
CA ASP A 535 2.58 -48.19 37.59
C ASP A 535 1.47 -47.38 38.26
N GLN A 536 0.24 -47.90 38.30
CA GLN A 536 -0.85 -47.36 39.13
C GLN A 536 -0.99 -48.16 40.42
N VAL A 537 -0.21 -47.85 41.45
CA VAL A 537 -0.58 -48.14 42.85
C VAL A 537 0.07 -47.13 43.80
N PRO A 538 -0.64 -46.66 44.84
CA PRO A 538 -2.01 -46.17 44.92
C PRO A 538 -2.08 -44.65 45.14
#